data_AF-A0AAX4L4I0-F1
#
_entry.id   AF-A0AAX4L4I0-F1
#
_cell.length_a   1.000
_cell.length_b   1.000
_cell.length_c   1.000
_cell.angle_alpha   90.00
_cell.angle_beta   90.00
_cell.angle_gamma   90.00
#
_symmetry.space_group_name_H-M   'P 1'
#
loop_
_entity.id
_entity.type
_entity.pdbx_description
1 polymer ?
#
loop_
_entity_poly.entity_id
_entity_poly.type
_entity_poly.pdbx_seq_one_letter_code
_entity_poly.pdbx_strand_id
1 'polypeptide(L)'
;MEKLAEFEIAVYSPIVGGYNALSYSYELNQAEFPIRPTEIKALWRWWYRVMLNADGTKTYEELDGEVGKVLGSTAMTSKYIVQVIPKEIPKITNFNNKVDKIIQILMTTSFHGDFKKKFDIANVNKIIDYLFRNRGKDVEEVKDLLIKAKIASSTRLSLLFRSRGNDESVNIPLLQGKGGKPRNENQTKFRNYITRLFSQLYYVNEFAKGVVRVYGNADERTKRDLNVLLLALILDSIGSGSSRGFGSIIVEDVKSNLISSNIIELIKKRMYKEAVDRIISELGVKSQQGVSRTPSLSYFTYRVFVCSQDPSTTLKTIFRAVTKSNWKLHIYNNQRSADVLKKPGANLPSFVLGLPRFGSDKTSELQKEEALVASSKFESGKTGYLALVKGKLDEKIRRKSTISFKVIPLTQNSTLILMKVFYSMDFPKDLYHVGKRHREGVRVEKLDVPPYDRSKLREYLDNIEQNFGRDKKLYKMATSTDVKQFYQKAINFVEKITSDIIRDSGCKEVG
;
A
#
# COMPACT_ATOMS: atom_id res chain seq x y z
N MET A 1 -34.77 -14.25 6.35
CA MET A 1 -33.30 -14.25 6.52
C MET A 1 -32.99 -14.15 7.98
N GLU A 2 -32.16 -15.06 8.47
CA GLU A 2 -31.69 -15.10 9.84
C GLU A 2 -30.29 -14.49 9.95
N LYS A 3 -29.82 -14.20 11.17
CA LYS A 3 -28.45 -13.75 11.42
C LYS A 3 -27.51 -14.97 11.43
N LEU A 4 -26.65 -15.08 10.44
CA LEU A 4 -25.74 -16.22 10.25
C LEU A 4 -24.42 -16.06 11.00
N ALA A 5 -23.90 -14.82 11.06
CA ALA A 5 -22.66 -14.51 11.74
C ALA A 5 -22.61 -13.05 12.19
N GLU A 6 -21.85 -12.81 13.25
CA GLU A 6 -21.50 -11.50 13.76
C GLU A 6 -19.99 -11.44 14.02
N PHE A 7 -19.30 -10.48 13.42
CA PHE A 7 -17.87 -10.26 13.59
C PHE A 7 -17.66 -8.92 14.29
N GLU A 8 -17.10 -8.96 15.49
CA GLU A 8 -16.64 -7.74 16.15
C GLU A 8 -15.25 -7.40 15.62
N ILE A 9 -15.12 -6.21 15.02
CA ILE A 9 -13.88 -5.80 14.36
C ILE A 9 -13.42 -4.41 14.79
N ALA A 10 -12.11 -4.24 14.86
CA ALA A 10 -11.45 -2.94 14.90
C ALA A 10 -10.69 -2.72 13.59
N VAL A 11 -10.49 -1.48 13.17
CA VAL A 11 -9.67 -1.14 12.01
C VAL A 11 -8.61 -0.14 12.42
N TYR A 12 -7.35 -0.53 12.28
CA TYR A 12 -6.21 0.31 12.63
C TYR A 12 -5.75 1.16 11.45
N SER A 13 -5.61 2.47 11.68
CA SER A 13 -5.15 3.47 10.71
C SER A 13 -5.82 3.42 9.33
N PRO A 14 -7.16 3.37 9.23
CA PRO A 14 -7.84 3.40 7.94
C PRO A 14 -7.61 4.73 7.19
N ILE A 15 -7.43 4.67 5.87
CA ILE A 15 -7.43 5.86 5.01
C ILE A 15 -8.60 5.70 4.05
N VAL A 16 -9.78 6.13 4.48
CA VAL A 16 -11.02 5.96 3.74
C VAL A 16 -11.37 7.22 2.97
N GLY A 17 -12.00 7.03 1.81
CA GLY A 17 -12.52 8.13 0.99
C GLY A 17 -14.00 8.33 1.24
N GLY A 18 -14.35 9.41 1.95
CA GLY A 18 -15.70 9.95 2.13
C GLY A 18 -16.40 10.38 0.87
N TYR A 19 -17.51 11.09 1.03
CA TYR A 19 -18.18 11.81 -0.06
C TYR A 19 -17.24 12.78 -0.79
N ASN A 20 -16.26 13.36 -0.08
CA ASN A 20 -15.21 14.23 -0.63
C ASN A 20 -13.87 13.50 -0.86
N ALA A 21 -13.88 12.16 -0.83
CA ALA A 21 -12.70 11.29 -0.86
C ALA A 21 -11.68 11.53 0.29
N LEU A 22 -12.10 12.13 1.41
CA LEU A 22 -11.29 12.30 2.64
C LEU A 22 -11.87 11.49 3.80
N SER A 23 -11.06 11.21 4.81
CA SER A 23 -11.49 10.49 6.01
C SER A 23 -12.25 11.37 7.00
N TYR A 24 -12.08 12.68 6.86
CA TYR A 24 -12.72 13.70 7.67
C TYR A 24 -13.18 14.83 6.77
N SER A 25 -14.34 15.38 7.07
CA SER A 25 -14.84 16.59 6.46
C SER A 25 -14.54 17.78 7.35
N TYR A 26 -13.71 18.68 6.84
CA TYR A 26 -13.49 19.97 7.47
C TYR A 26 -14.77 20.82 7.49
N GLU A 27 -15.49 20.86 6.38
CA GLU A 27 -16.69 21.70 6.21
C GLU A 27 -17.85 21.25 7.09
N LEU A 28 -18.10 19.95 7.17
CA LEU A 28 -19.17 19.38 7.99
C LEU A 28 -18.74 19.11 9.43
N ASN A 29 -17.44 19.26 9.73
CA ASN A 29 -16.84 18.91 11.02
C ASN A 29 -17.19 17.47 11.46
N GLN A 30 -17.14 16.53 10.50
CA GLN A 30 -17.60 15.15 10.67
C GLN A 30 -16.57 14.15 10.15
N ALA A 31 -16.33 13.08 10.91
CA ALA A 31 -15.50 11.96 10.49
C ALA A 31 -16.34 10.91 9.78
N GLU A 32 -15.79 10.36 8.69
CA GLU A 32 -16.43 9.28 7.93
C GLU A 32 -16.19 7.95 8.63
N PHE A 33 -17.25 7.17 8.89
CA PHE A 33 -17.04 5.85 9.48
C PHE A 33 -16.32 4.92 8.49
N PRO A 34 -15.16 4.36 8.85
CA PRO A 34 -14.31 3.70 7.86
C PRO A 34 -14.80 2.32 7.48
N ILE A 35 -15.57 1.64 8.33
CA ILE A 35 -16.06 0.29 8.04
C ILE A 35 -17.35 0.41 7.23
N ARG A 36 -17.29 0.14 5.93
CA ARG A 36 -18.44 0.25 5.03
C ARG A 36 -18.95 -1.12 4.58
N PRO A 37 -20.27 -1.36 4.57
CA PRO A 37 -20.83 -2.61 4.05
C PRO A 37 -20.35 -2.94 2.64
N THR A 38 -20.24 -1.92 1.78
CA THR A 38 -19.77 -2.06 0.39
C THR A 38 -18.32 -2.49 0.30
N GLU A 39 -17.43 -1.97 1.14
CA GLU A 39 -16.02 -2.37 1.18
C GLU A 39 -15.85 -3.78 1.74
N ILE A 40 -16.59 -4.14 2.80
CA ILE A 40 -16.60 -5.51 3.35
C ILE A 40 -17.11 -6.50 2.29
N LYS A 41 -18.19 -6.17 1.58
CA LYS A 41 -18.70 -7.02 0.50
C LYS A 41 -17.72 -7.11 -0.67
N ALA A 42 -17.03 -6.03 -1.03
CA ALA A 42 -16.00 -6.05 -2.07
C ALA A 42 -14.79 -6.93 -1.68
N LEU A 43 -14.36 -6.87 -0.42
CA LEU A 43 -13.33 -7.77 0.12
C LEU A 43 -13.78 -9.22 0.06
N TRP A 44 -15.02 -9.50 0.49
CA TRP A 44 -15.59 -10.85 0.43
C TRP A 44 -15.58 -11.37 -1.00
N ARG A 45 -16.10 -10.61 -1.97
CA ARG A 45 -16.08 -10.97 -3.39
C ARG A 45 -14.66 -11.24 -3.89
N TRP A 46 -13.69 -10.40 -3.52
CA TRP A 46 -12.31 -10.59 -3.97
C TRP A 46 -11.69 -11.88 -3.43
N TRP A 47 -11.86 -12.18 -2.14
CA TRP A 47 -11.39 -13.45 -1.57
C TRP A 47 -12.18 -14.67 -2.05
N TYR A 48 -13.45 -14.48 -2.41
CA TYR A 48 -14.24 -15.53 -3.02
C TYR A 48 -13.69 -15.91 -4.40
N ARG A 49 -13.28 -14.93 -5.22
CA ARG A 49 -12.57 -15.20 -6.49
C ARG A 49 -11.26 -15.96 -6.26
N VAL A 50 -10.49 -15.55 -5.26
CA VAL A 50 -9.23 -16.22 -4.87
C VAL A 50 -9.47 -17.68 -4.49
N MET A 51 -10.54 -17.96 -3.74
CA MET A 51 -10.90 -19.32 -3.33
C MET A 51 -11.41 -20.18 -4.51
N LEU A 52 -12.25 -19.62 -5.38
CA LEU A 52 -12.82 -20.35 -6.53
C LEU A 52 -11.79 -20.66 -7.62
N ASN A 53 -10.69 -19.91 -7.67
CA ASN A 53 -9.61 -20.08 -8.63
C ASN A 53 -8.61 -21.18 -8.20
N ALA A 54 -9.10 -22.35 -7.78
CA ALA A 54 -8.25 -23.37 -7.16
C ALA A 54 -7.16 -23.94 -8.09
N ASP A 55 -7.37 -23.97 -9.41
CA ASP A 55 -6.35 -24.38 -10.40
C ASP A 55 -5.47 -23.22 -10.89
N GLY A 56 -5.80 -21.99 -10.50
CA GLY A 56 -5.08 -20.79 -10.89
C GLY A 56 -5.24 -20.37 -12.36
N THR A 57 -6.13 -21.00 -13.14
CA THR A 57 -6.23 -20.79 -14.60
C THR A 57 -7.28 -19.76 -15.01
N LYS A 58 -8.28 -19.52 -14.14
CA LYS A 58 -9.47 -18.72 -14.46
C LYS A 58 -9.18 -17.22 -14.62
N THR A 59 -9.99 -16.55 -15.43
CA THR A 59 -9.98 -15.09 -15.60
C THR A 59 -10.88 -14.39 -14.58
N TYR A 60 -10.78 -13.06 -14.47
CA TYR A 60 -11.66 -12.31 -13.58
C TYR A 60 -13.12 -12.36 -14.03
N GLU A 61 -13.39 -12.41 -15.33
CA GLU A 61 -14.73 -12.49 -15.92
C GLU A 61 -15.42 -13.81 -15.55
N GLU A 62 -14.71 -14.94 -15.70
CA GLU A 62 -15.20 -16.26 -15.30
C GLU A 62 -15.50 -16.31 -13.79
N LEU A 63 -14.57 -15.80 -12.98
CA LEU A 63 -14.70 -15.77 -11.53
C LEU A 63 -15.83 -14.83 -11.07
N ASP A 64 -16.03 -13.68 -11.70
CA ASP A 64 -17.12 -12.76 -11.36
C ASP A 64 -18.50 -13.34 -11.66
N GLY A 65 -18.62 -14.16 -12.71
CA GLY A 65 -19.82 -14.94 -13.00
C GLY A 65 -20.15 -15.93 -11.88
N GLU A 66 -19.15 -16.65 -11.36
CA GLU A 66 -19.33 -17.61 -10.25
C GLU A 66 -19.63 -16.90 -8.92
N VAL A 67 -18.88 -15.84 -8.58
CA VAL A 67 -19.13 -15.04 -7.38
C VAL A 67 -20.51 -14.38 -7.43
N GLY A 68 -20.95 -13.96 -8.62
CA GLY A 68 -22.27 -13.37 -8.84
C GLY A 68 -23.43 -14.26 -8.39
N LYS A 69 -23.30 -15.58 -8.52
CA LYS A 69 -24.31 -16.57 -8.09
C LYS A 69 -24.51 -16.62 -6.57
N VAL A 70 -23.54 -16.13 -5.81
CA VAL A 70 -23.52 -16.19 -4.33
C VAL A 70 -23.71 -14.80 -3.73
N LEU A 71 -22.87 -13.84 -4.12
CA LEU A 71 -22.82 -12.48 -3.57
C LEU A 71 -23.59 -11.45 -4.40
N GLY A 72 -24.34 -11.92 -5.40
CA GLY A 72 -25.15 -11.11 -6.31
C GLY A 72 -24.35 -10.49 -7.46
N SER A 73 -25.07 -10.04 -8.47
CA SER A 73 -24.56 -9.29 -9.62
C SER A 73 -25.56 -8.20 -9.99
N THR A 74 -25.37 -7.50 -11.11
CA THR A 74 -26.40 -6.60 -11.66
C THR A 74 -27.65 -7.36 -12.11
N ALA A 75 -27.52 -8.66 -12.40
CA ALA A 75 -28.61 -9.52 -12.86
C ALA A 75 -29.23 -10.39 -11.75
N MET A 76 -28.60 -10.50 -10.58
CA MET A 76 -29.03 -11.40 -9.50
C MET A 76 -28.86 -10.77 -8.12
N THR A 77 -29.85 -10.95 -7.27
CA THR A 77 -29.75 -10.55 -5.85
C THR A 77 -28.76 -11.42 -5.09
N SER A 78 -28.08 -10.82 -4.13
CA SER A 78 -27.16 -11.51 -3.23
C SER A 78 -27.88 -12.47 -2.29
N LYS A 79 -27.33 -13.67 -2.04
CA LYS A 79 -27.81 -14.56 -0.98
C LYS A 79 -27.62 -13.99 0.42
N TYR A 80 -26.67 -13.06 0.55
CA TYR A 80 -26.26 -12.49 1.82
C TYR A 80 -26.50 -10.98 1.89
N ILE A 81 -26.93 -10.51 3.06
CA ILE A 81 -26.98 -9.10 3.44
C ILE A 81 -25.86 -8.84 4.45
N VAL A 82 -25.05 -7.81 4.19
CA VAL A 82 -24.00 -7.35 5.10
C VAL A 82 -24.48 -6.06 5.76
N GLN A 83 -24.62 -6.07 7.08
CA GLN A 83 -24.91 -4.89 7.89
C GLN A 83 -23.67 -4.53 8.69
N VAL A 84 -23.33 -3.24 8.73
CA VAL A 84 -22.27 -2.73 9.60
C VAL A 84 -22.89 -1.83 10.65
N ILE A 85 -22.54 -2.06 11.92
CA ILE A 85 -22.98 -1.27 13.06
C ILE A 85 -21.75 -0.58 13.66
N PRO A 86 -21.64 0.76 13.56
CA PRO A 86 -20.56 1.50 14.20
C PRO A 86 -20.61 1.33 15.72
N LYS A 87 -19.45 1.12 16.36
CA LYS A 87 -19.33 1.11 17.83
C LYS A 87 -18.54 2.31 18.33
N GLU A 88 -17.36 2.54 17.77
CA GLU A 88 -16.44 3.55 18.27
C GLU A 88 -15.67 4.20 17.12
N ILE A 89 -15.57 5.53 17.16
CA ILE A 89 -14.64 6.31 16.34
C ILE A 89 -13.84 7.24 17.26
N PRO A 90 -12.64 7.69 16.84
CA PRO A 90 -11.88 8.70 17.57
C PRO A 90 -12.73 9.95 17.78
N LYS A 91 -12.54 10.63 18.92
CA LYS A 91 -13.29 11.84 19.24
C LYS A 91 -12.90 12.99 18.29
N ILE A 92 -13.89 13.74 17.82
CA ILE A 92 -13.73 14.94 16.97
C ILE A 92 -13.63 16.20 17.84
N THR A 93 -12.87 16.19 18.94
CA THR A 93 -12.79 17.36 19.80
C THR A 93 -11.78 18.36 19.23
N ASN A 94 -12.27 19.53 18.81
CA ASN A 94 -11.48 20.67 18.32
C ASN A 94 -10.58 20.38 17.10
N PHE A 95 -10.92 19.39 16.25
CA PHE A 95 -10.07 19.02 15.11
C PHE A 95 -9.88 20.19 14.14
N ASN A 96 -10.96 20.87 13.75
CA ASN A 96 -10.88 22.05 12.87
C ASN A 96 -10.01 23.15 13.48
N ASN A 97 -10.23 23.48 14.76
CA ASN A 97 -9.45 24.48 15.48
C ASN A 97 -7.96 24.14 15.52
N LYS A 98 -7.61 22.85 15.74
CA LYS A 98 -6.21 22.40 15.70
C LYS A 98 -5.60 22.56 14.31
N VAL A 99 -6.34 22.22 13.25
CA VAL A 99 -5.88 22.41 11.87
C VAL A 99 -5.70 23.89 11.55
N ASP A 100 -6.64 24.75 11.95
CA ASP A 100 -6.53 26.21 11.82
C ASP A 100 -5.32 26.77 12.56
N LYS A 101 -5.06 26.28 13.78
CA LYS A 101 -3.88 26.67 14.55
C LYS A 101 -2.59 26.26 13.83
N ILE A 102 -2.52 25.06 13.25
CA ILE A 102 -1.37 24.66 12.41
C ILE A 102 -1.21 25.60 11.23
N ILE A 103 -2.30 25.92 10.51
CA ILE A 103 -2.27 26.84 9.37
C ILE A 103 -1.74 28.21 9.79
N GLN A 104 -2.23 28.76 10.90
CA GLN A 104 -1.77 30.03 11.46
C GLN A 104 -0.28 30.00 11.82
N ILE A 105 0.17 28.95 12.51
CA ILE A 105 1.59 28.76 12.85
C ILE A 105 2.43 28.74 11.56
N LEU A 106 2.04 27.96 10.55
CA LEU A 106 2.79 27.85 9.30
C LEU A 106 2.81 29.15 8.49
N MET A 107 1.74 29.94 8.51
CA MET A 107 1.67 31.23 7.82
C MET A 107 2.46 32.34 8.53
N THR A 108 2.53 32.31 9.87
CA THR A 108 3.24 33.33 10.67
C THR A 108 4.73 33.07 10.82
N THR A 109 5.17 31.83 10.63
CA THR A 109 6.59 31.50 10.77
C THR A 109 7.33 31.95 9.51
N SER A 110 8.25 32.91 9.66
CA SER A 110 9.13 33.44 8.59
C SER A 110 10.12 32.38 8.08
N PHE A 111 9.64 31.31 7.44
CA PHE A 111 10.47 30.30 6.76
C PHE A 111 11.03 30.88 5.45
N HIS A 112 12.07 31.70 5.55
CA HIS A 112 12.46 32.63 4.48
C HIS A 112 13.44 32.12 3.41
N GLY A 113 13.94 30.88 3.46
CA GLY A 113 14.97 30.41 2.50
C GLY A 113 14.58 29.18 1.70
N ASP A 114 14.69 27.99 2.31
CA ASP A 114 14.75 26.73 1.56
C ASP A 114 13.39 26.06 1.29
N PHE A 115 12.34 26.44 2.03
CA PHE A 115 10.99 25.94 1.79
C PHE A 115 10.30 26.58 0.57
N LYS A 116 10.84 27.72 0.11
CA LYS A 116 10.35 28.50 -1.03
C LYS A 116 10.46 27.79 -2.38
N LYS A 117 10.77 26.50 -2.46
CA LYS A 117 10.83 25.73 -3.72
C LYS A 117 9.91 24.51 -3.77
N LYS A 118 9.49 23.95 -2.63
CA LYS A 118 8.46 22.89 -2.50
C LYS A 118 8.26 22.51 -1.02
N PHE A 119 7.02 22.52 -0.53
CA PHE A 119 6.68 21.81 0.70
C PHE A 119 6.59 20.31 0.35
N ASP A 120 7.74 19.64 0.42
CA ASP A 120 7.83 18.18 0.36
C ASP A 120 7.58 17.63 1.77
N ILE A 121 6.98 16.45 1.84
CA ILE A 121 6.83 15.66 3.06
C ILE A 121 8.17 15.40 3.77
N ALA A 122 9.28 15.37 3.03
CA ALA A 122 10.63 15.36 3.61
C ALA A 122 10.92 16.60 4.49
N ASN A 123 10.29 17.72 4.15
CA ASN A 123 10.39 18.98 4.87
C ASN A 123 9.33 19.11 5.97
N VAL A 124 8.23 18.34 5.94
CA VAL A 124 7.24 18.26 7.03
C VAL A 124 7.93 17.86 8.34
N ASN A 125 8.86 16.91 8.32
CA ASN A 125 9.62 16.54 9.52
C ASN A 125 10.46 17.70 10.05
N LYS A 126 11.13 18.46 9.16
CA LYS A 126 11.90 19.65 9.55
C LYS A 126 11.01 20.74 10.16
N ILE A 127 9.80 20.94 9.62
CA ILE A 127 8.80 21.86 10.18
C ILE A 127 8.39 21.37 11.56
N ILE A 128 7.97 20.11 11.67
CA ILE A 128 7.52 19.53 12.93
C ILE A 128 8.63 19.66 14.00
N ASP A 129 9.86 19.28 13.66
CA ASP A 129 11.01 19.36 14.56
C ASP A 129 11.40 20.82 14.88
N TYR A 130 11.15 21.78 13.98
CA TYR A 130 11.31 23.21 14.26
C TYR A 130 10.22 23.73 15.20
N LEU A 131 8.95 23.34 14.97
CA LEU A 131 7.82 23.74 15.81
C LEU A 131 8.02 23.25 17.23
N PHE A 132 8.36 21.97 17.41
CA PHE A 132 8.66 21.40 18.73
C PHE A 132 9.78 22.13 19.48
N ARG A 133 10.77 22.68 18.78
CA ARG A 133 11.90 23.39 19.40
C ARG A 133 11.58 24.81 19.83
N ASN A 134 10.70 25.52 19.12
CA ASN A 134 10.59 26.98 19.24
C ASN A 134 9.27 27.51 19.78
N ARG A 135 8.20 26.70 19.92
CA ARG A 135 6.85 27.20 20.27
C ARG A 135 6.11 26.41 21.35
N GLY A 136 6.86 25.79 22.27
CA GLY A 136 6.41 25.06 23.47
C GLY A 136 4.90 24.87 23.65
N LYS A 137 4.20 25.88 24.20
CA LYS A 137 2.76 25.79 24.54
C LYS A 137 1.83 25.65 23.32
N ASP A 138 2.09 26.37 22.23
CA ASP A 138 1.21 26.33 21.05
C ASP A 138 1.25 24.99 20.31
N VAL A 139 2.38 24.28 20.42
CA VAL A 139 2.63 23.03 19.71
C VAL A 139 2.04 21.84 20.44
N GLU A 140 1.98 21.87 21.77
CA GLU A 140 1.36 20.78 22.54
C GLU A 140 -0.13 20.59 22.18
N GLU A 141 -0.86 21.67 21.89
CA GLU A 141 -2.27 21.59 21.48
C GLU A 141 -2.51 20.89 20.14
N VAL A 142 -1.50 20.88 19.25
CA VAL A 142 -1.58 20.32 17.90
C VAL A 142 -0.64 19.11 17.69
N LYS A 143 0.02 18.67 18.76
CA LYS A 143 1.07 17.64 18.75
C LYS A 143 0.61 16.32 18.18
N ASP A 144 -0.62 15.91 18.50
CA ASP A 144 -1.23 14.68 17.98
C ASP A 144 -1.33 14.72 16.45
N LEU A 145 -1.80 15.82 15.87
CA LEU A 145 -1.87 15.98 14.42
C LEU A 145 -0.48 15.97 13.77
N LEU A 146 0.50 16.66 14.38
CA LEU A 146 1.87 16.65 13.88
C LEU A 146 2.47 15.25 13.92
N ILE A 147 2.19 14.44 14.95
CA ILE A 147 2.60 13.02 14.99
C ILE A 147 1.96 12.23 13.85
N LYS A 148 0.66 12.42 13.58
CA LYS A 148 -0.02 11.79 12.43
C LYS A 148 0.66 12.15 11.10
N ALA A 149 1.01 13.42 10.91
CA ALA A 149 1.76 13.89 9.74
C ALA A 149 3.16 13.30 9.65
N LYS A 150 3.87 13.13 10.78
CA LYS A 150 5.19 12.49 10.84
C LYS A 150 5.12 11.00 10.47
N ILE A 151 4.13 10.27 10.99
CA ILE A 151 3.89 8.86 10.64
C ILE A 151 3.60 8.75 9.14
N ALA A 152 2.68 9.57 8.64
CA ALA A 152 2.34 9.61 7.22
C ALA A 152 3.52 9.95 6.32
N SER A 153 4.36 10.89 6.76
CA SER A 153 5.59 11.26 6.07
C SER A 153 6.56 10.09 5.95
N SER A 154 6.86 9.48 7.10
CA SER A 154 7.83 8.38 7.20
C SER A 154 7.40 7.10 6.47
N THR A 155 6.10 6.92 6.27
CA THR A 155 5.50 5.81 5.51
C THR A 155 5.23 6.18 4.04
N ARG A 156 5.66 7.38 3.61
CA ARG A 156 5.40 8.01 2.30
C ARG A 156 3.94 7.89 1.86
N LEU A 157 3.01 8.07 2.79
CA LEU A 157 1.58 8.23 2.47
C LEU A 157 1.34 9.38 1.49
N SER A 158 2.25 10.36 1.37
CA SER A 158 2.23 11.36 0.29
C SER A 158 2.08 10.79 -1.11
N LEU A 159 2.64 9.60 -1.37
CA LEU A 159 2.52 8.96 -2.68
C LEU A 159 1.06 8.55 -2.98
N LEU A 160 0.21 8.43 -1.96
CA LEU A 160 -1.20 8.12 -2.07
C LEU A 160 -2.08 9.38 -2.22
N PHE A 161 -1.59 10.55 -1.83
CA PHE A 161 -2.34 11.83 -1.87
C PHE A 161 -2.31 12.56 -3.23
N ARG A 162 -2.06 11.85 -4.34
CA ARG A 162 -2.18 12.46 -5.67
C ARG A 162 -3.62 12.96 -5.85
N SER A 163 -3.79 14.23 -6.24
CA SER A 163 -5.09 14.76 -6.67
C SER A 163 -5.66 13.83 -7.75
N ARG A 164 -6.85 13.30 -7.52
CA ARG A 164 -7.62 12.59 -8.55
C ARG A 164 -8.35 13.65 -9.36
N GLY A 165 -7.71 14.19 -10.39
CA GLY A 165 -8.32 15.18 -11.30
C GLY A 165 -7.29 15.94 -12.13
N ASN A 166 -7.79 16.69 -13.12
CA ASN A 166 -7.03 17.70 -13.88
C ASN A 166 -6.67 18.94 -13.02
N ASP A 167 -6.67 18.81 -11.70
CA ASP A 167 -6.08 19.82 -10.81
C ASP A 167 -4.60 19.90 -11.14
N GLU A 168 -4.29 20.86 -12.01
CA GLU A 168 -2.96 21.19 -12.46
C GLU A 168 -2.06 21.38 -11.25
N SER A 169 -1.29 20.34 -10.99
CA SER A 169 -0.22 20.29 -10.03
C SER A 169 -0.63 20.49 -8.56
N VAL A 170 -0.25 19.48 -7.78
CA VAL A 170 0.19 19.61 -6.38
C VAL A 170 1.48 20.47 -6.33
N ASN A 171 1.52 21.60 -7.04
CA ASN A 171 2.46 22.66 -6.77
C ASN A 171 1.78 23.48 -5.68
N ILE A 172 2.21 23.22 -4.44
CA ILE A 172 1.88 24.08 -3.31
C ILE A 172 2.30 25.49 -3.77
N PRO A 173 1.35 26.42 -3.95
CA PRO A 173 1.66 27.69 -4.56
C PRO A 173 2.73 28.35 -3.73
N LEU A 174 3.77 28.83 -4.41
CA LEU A 174 4.78 29.63 -3.77
C LEU A 174 4.08 30.80 -3.09
N LEU A 175 4.24 30.96 -1.77
CA LEU A 175 3.71 32.11 -1.02
C LEU A 175 4.41 33.43 -1.41
N GLN A 176 5.07 33.49 -2.57
CA GLN A 176 5.67 34.72 -3.09
C GLN A 176 4.61 35.60 -3.75
N GLY A 177 4.40 36.79 -3.18
CA GLY A 177 4.05 37.97 -3.95
C GLY A 177 5.28 38.86 -4.14
N LYS A 178 5.28 39.73 -5.16
CA LYS A 178 6.24 40.85 -5.22
C LYS A 178 6.11 41.65 -3.92
N GLY A 179 7.21 41.84 -3.18
CA GLY A 179 7.21 42.59 -1.91
C GLY A 179 7.01 41.78 -0.63
N GLY A 180 7.18 40.45 -0.64
CA GLY A 180 7.26 39.64 0.59
C GLY A 180 5.93 39.29 1.25
N LYS A 181 4.80 39.85 0.80
CA LYS A 181 3.45 39.43 1.23
C LYS A 181 2.88 38.40 0.25
N PRO A 182 2.35 37.25 0.73
CA PRO A 182 1.69 36.27 -0.15
C PRO A 182 0.42 36.87 -0.75
N ARG A 183 0.15 36.61 -2.04
CA ARG A 183 -1.18 36.93 -2.63
C ARG A 183 -2.27 36.12 -1.90
N ASN A 184 -3.45 36.71 -1.67
CA ASN A 184 -4.59 36.07 -1.00
C ASN A 184 -4.96 34.70 -1.61
N GLU A 185 -4.84 34.57 -2.94
CA GLU A 185 -5.10 33.32 -3.65
C GLU A 185 -4.11 32.20 -3.26
N ASN A 186 -2.83 32.52 -3.05
CA ASN A 186 -1.82 31.54 -2.63
C ASN A 186 -2.03 31.10 -1.18
N GLN A 187 -2.50 32.00 -0.31
CA GLN A 187 -2.88 31.66 1.07
C GLN A 187 -4.08 30.71 1.09
N THR A 188 -5.10 30.98 0.27
CA THR A 188 -6.29 30.12 0.16
C THR A 188 -5.93 28.72 -0.35
N LYS A 189 -5.14 28.63 -1.42
CA LYS A 189 -4.66 27.34 -1.95
C LYS A 189 -3.80 26.58 -0.93
N PHE A 190 -2.93 27.27 -0.18
CA PHE A 190 -2.14 26.66 0.90
C PHE A 190 -3.03 26.14 2.03
N ARG A 191 -3.99 26.95 2.51
CA ARG A 191 -4.98 26.56 3.52
C ARG A 191 -5.72 25.30 3.09
N ASN A 192 -6.28 25.29 1.88
CA ASN A 192 -7.00 24.14 1.33
C ASN A 192 -6.12 22.88 1.27
N TYR A 193 -4.85 23.02 0.88
CA TYR A 193 -3.91 21.90 0.87
C TYR A 193 -3.66 21.31 2.26
N ILE A 194 -3.38 22.16 3.26
CA ILE A 194 -3.13 21.71 4.64
C ILE A 194 -4.38 21.10 5.25
N THR A 195 -5.55 21.73 5.06
CA THR A 195 -6.85 21.21 5.47
C THR A 195 -7.11 19.83 4.87
N ARG A 196 -6.89 19.66 3.56
CA ARG A 196 -7.05 18.37 2.88
C ARG A 196 -6.10 17.31 3.42
N LEU A 197 -4.83 17.66 3.62
CA LEU A 197 -3.82 16.75 4.17
C LEU A 197 -4.24 16.22 5.54
N PHE A 198 -4.53 17.09 6.50
CA PHE A 198 -4.92 16.65 7.84
C PHE A 198 -6.25 15.91 7.86
N SER A 199 -7.20 16.31 7.02
CA SER A 199 -8.47 15.59 6.85
C SER A 199 -8.28 14.15 6.36
N GLN A 200 -7.28 13.87 5.53
CA GLN A 200 -6.92 12.49 5.12
C GLN A 200 -6.20 11.72 6.22
N LEU A 201 -5.48 12.43 7.09
CA LEU A 201 -4.69 11.84 8.17
C LEU A 201 -5.50 11.60 9.45
N TYR A 202 -6.78 11.96 9.48
CA TYR A 202 -7.62 11.92 10.68
C TYR A 202 -7.49 10.60 11.47
N TYR A 203 -7.58 9.46 10.78
CA TYR A 203 -7.49 8.13 11.40
C TYR A 203 -6.08 7.56 11.52
N VAL A 204 -5.03 8.26 11.08
CA VAL A 204 -3.66 7.71 11.20
C VAL A 204 -3.31 7.53 12.66
N ASN A 205 -2.83 6.33 13.00
CA ASN A 205 -2.57 5.88 14.36
C ASN A 205 -3.81 5.80 15.28
N GLU A 206 -4.99 5.68 14.69
CA GLU A 206 -6.25 5.54 15.42
C GLU A 206 -6.91 4.18 15.14
N PHE A 207 -7.93 3.86 15.96
CA PHE A 207 -8.82 2.72 15.73
C PHE A 207 -10.25 3.21 15.46
N ALA A 208 -10.94 2.49 14.58
CA ALA A 208 -12.39 2.55 14.47
C ALA A 208 -12.96 1.16 14.71
N LYS A 209 -13.97 1.04 15.56
CA LYS A 209 -14.58 -0.25 15.93
C LYS A 209 -16.00 -0.34 15.41
N GLY A 210 -16.39 -1.53 15.02
CA GLY A 210 -17.74 -1.82 14.57
C GLY A 210 -18.04 -3.31 14.60
N VAL A 211 -19.29 -3.62 14.25
CA VAL A 211 -19.76 -5.00 14.13
C VAL A 211 -20.23 -5.23 12.71
N VAL A 212 -19.75 -6.31 12.09
CA VAL A 212 -20.23 -6.78 10.80
C VAL A 212 -21.20 -7.92 11.06
N ARG A 213 -22.48 -7.73 10.72
CA ARG A 213 -23.50 -8.79 10.76
C ARG A 213 -23.78 -9.29 9.36
N VAL A 214 -23.86 -10.60 9.22
CA VAL A 214 -24.21 -11.27 7.97
C VAL A 214 -25.55 -11.97 8.16
N TYR A 215 -26.50 -11.65 7.28
CA TYR A 215 -27.80 -12.30 7.23
C TYR A 215 -27.95 -13.07 5.92
N GLY A 216 -28.73 -14.14 5.95
CA GLY A 216 -29.03 -14.97 4.79
C GLY A 216 -29.98 -16.10 5.17
N ASN A 217 -30.06 -17.12 4.33
CA ASN A 217 -30.70 -18.39 4.66
C ASN A 217 -29.59 -19.44 4.70
N ALA A 218 -29.43 -20.15 5.82
CA ALA A 218 -28.40 -21.16 5.92
C ALA A 218 -28.65 -22.31 4.92
N ASP A 219 -27.60 -22.66 4.19
CA ASP A 219 -27.53 -23.83 3.31
C ASP A 219 -26.19 -24.55 3.51
N GLU A 220 -25.99 -25.69 2.85
CA GLU A 220 -24.76 -26.50 2.96
C GLU A 220 -23.48 -25.72 2.61
N ARG A 221 -23.58 -24.66 1.80
CA ARG A 221 -22.44 -23.85 1.37
C ARG A 221 -22.15 -22.69 2.31
N THR A 222 -23.12 -22.31 3.14
CA THR A 222 -23.02 -21.10 3.97
C THR A 222 -21.83 -21.12 4.92
N LYS A 223 -21.49 -22.28 5.49
CA LYS A 223 -20.26 -22.44 6.29
C LYS A 223 -19.00 -22.07 5.49
N ARG A 224 -18.87 -22.58 4.27
CA ARG A 224 -17.74 -22.29 3.38
C ARG A 224 -17.69 -20.80 3.05
N ASP A 225 -18.84 -20.20 2.74
CA ASP A 225 -18.94 -18.79 2.36
C ASP A 225 -18.53 -17.85 3.49
N LEU A 226 -18.95 -18.16 4.72
CA LEU A 226 -18.54 -17.43 5.93
C LEU A 226 -17.07 -17.63 6.26
N ASN A 227 -16.50 -18.83 6.05
CA ASN A 227 -15.06 -19.06 6.20
C ASN A 227 -14.24 -18.22 5.20
N VAL A 228 -14.72 -18.02 3.96
CA VAL A 228 -14.08 -17.10 3.00
C VAL A 228 -14.14 -15.65 3.49
N LEU A 229 -15.27 -15.20 4.04
CA LEU A 229 -15.37 -13.86 4.63
C LEU A 229 -14.42 -13.70 5.82
N LEU A 230 -14.39 -14.67 6.72
CA LEU A 230 -13.51 -14.65 7.89
C LEU A 230 -12.03 -14.58 7.47
N LEU A 231 -11.65 -15.39 6.47
CA LEU A 231 -10.31 -15.35 5.88
C LEU A 231 -10.00 -13.95 5.32
N ALA A 232 -10.95 -13.33 4.61
CA ALA A 232 -10.81 -11.97 4.10
C ALA A 232 -10.58 -10.94 5.21
N LEU A 233 -11.36 -11.02 6.30
CA LEU A 233 -11.25 -10.12 7.45
C LEU A 233 -9.94 -10.33 8.21
N ILE A 234 -9.42 -11.55 8.30
CA ILE A 234 -8.13 -11.86 8.94
C ILE A 234 -6.94 -11.42 8.07
N LEU A 235 -7.02 -11.59 6.75
CA LEU A 235 -5.86 -11.38 5.87
C LEU A 235 -5.83 -10.03 5.16
N ASP A 236 -6.92 -9.26 5.14
CA ASP A 236 -7.00 -8.00 4.40
C ASP A 236 -7.24 -6.76 5.27
N SER A 237 -7.19 -5.63 4.57
CA SER A 237 -7.34 -4.29 5.09
C SER A 237 -8.32 -3.51 4.20
N ILE A 238 -8.92 -2.44 4.74
CA ILE A 238 -9.81 -1.53 4.00
C ILE A 238 -9.14 -0.17 3.71
N GLY A 239 -9.70 0.57 2.75
CA GLY A 239 -9.22 1.89 2.37
C GLY A 239 -7.89 1.92 1.58
N SER A 240 -7.38 3.12 1.41
CA SER A 240 -6.14 3.43 0.69
C SER A 240 -4.92 3.00 1.48
N GLY A 241 -3.90 2.50 0.78
CA GLY A 241 -2.68 2.00 1.43
C GLY A 241 -2.87 0.66 2.16
N SER A 242 -4.02 -0.01 1.98
CA SER A 242 -4.34 -1.33 2.54
C SER A 242 -3.25 -2.38 2.34
N SER A 243 -2.64 -2.42 1.15
CA SER A 243 -1.51 -3.31 0.87
C SER A 243 -0.21 -3.00 1.63
N ARG A 244 -0.18 -1.95 2.45
CA ARG A 244 1.00 -1.43 3.17
C ARG A 244 0.77 -1.32 4.67
N GLY A 245 -0.24 -2.02 5.21
CA GLY A 245 -0.53 -2.06 6.64
C GLY A 245 -1.57 -1.05 7.13
N PHE A 246 -1.97 -0.08 6.31
CA PHE A 246 -3.06 0.84 6.67
C PHE A 246 -4.43 0.16 6.60
N GLY A 247 -5.39 0.62 7.39
CA GLY A 247 -6.75 0.06 7.44
C GLY A 247 -6.81 -1.42 7.81
N SER A 248 -5.86 -1.88 8.62
CA SER A 248 -5.76 -3.29 9.03
C SER A 248 -6.96 -3.69 9.87
N ILE A 249 -7.75 -4.65 9.36
CA ILE A 249 -8.93 -5.17 10.06
C ILE A 249 -8.51 -6.13 11.18
N ILE A 250 -8.99 -5.96 12.38
CA ILE A 250 -8.63 -6.81 13.51
C ILE A 250 -9.93 -7.47 13.94
N VAL A 251 -10.04 -8.77 13.71
CA VAL A 251 -11.16 -9.55 14.21
C VAL A 251 -10.93 -9.78 15.70
N GLU A 252 -11.81 -9.22 16.53
CA GLU A 252 -11.75 -9.27 17.99
C GLU A 252 -12.59 -10.43 18.53
N ASP A 253 -13.79 -10.62 17.97
CA ASP A 253 -14.68 -11.73 18.33
C ASP A 253 -15.52 -12.16 17.12
N VAL A 254 -15.98 -13.42 17.18
CA VAL A 254 -16.84 -14.02 16.17
C VAL A 254 -17.96 -14.79 16.87
N LYS A 255 -19.21 -14.47 16.52
CA LYS A 255 -20.40 -15.20 16.99
C LYS A 255 -21.09 -15.82 15.79
N SER A 256 -20.94 -17.12 15.62
CA SER A 256 -21.62 -17.91 14.60
C SER A 256 -21.62 -19.38 15.02
N ASN A 257 -22.74 -20.07 14.80
CA ASN A 257 -22.84 -21.53 14.91
C ASN A 257 -22.28 -22.25 13.67
N LEU A 258 -22.01 -21.52 12.59
CA LEU A 258 -21.53 -22.07 11.32
C LEU A 258 -19.99 -22.03 11.21
N ILE A 259 -19.31 -21.28 12.08
CA ILE A 259 -17.84 -21.20 12.14
C ILE A 259 -17.36 -22.07 13.31
N SER A 260 -16.32 -22.87 13.07
CA SER A 260 -15.76 -23.79 14.06
C SER A 260 -15.31 -23.05 15.33
N SER A 261 -15.72 -23.55 16.50
CA SER A 261 -15.37 -22.97 17.81
C SER A 261 -13.86 -22.88 18.03
N ASN A 262 -13.10 -23.86 17.54
CA ASN A 262 -11.63 -23.85 17.58
C ASN A 262 -11.05 -22.63 16.82
N ILE A 263 -11.57 -22.32 15.62
CA ILE A 263 -11.14 -21.12 14.86
C ILE A 263 -11.45 -19.85 15.66
N ILE A 264 -12.62 -19.78 16.28
CA ILE A 264 -13.04 -18.64 17.10
C ILE A 264 -12.10 -18.46 18.31
N GLU A 265 -11.75 -19.56 19.00
CA GLU A 265 -10.80 -19.53 20.12
C GLU A 265 -9.40 -19.08 19.71
N LEU A 266 -8.90 -19.55 18.57
CA LEU A 266 -7.60 -19.13 18.03
C LEU A 266 -7.57 -17.62 17.73
N ILE A 267 -8.65 -17.07 17.16
CA ILE A 267 -8.78 -15.63 16.91
C ILE A 267 -8.77 -14.84 18.23
N LYS A 268 -9.52 -15.28 19.24
CA LYS A 268 -9.56 -14.66 20.58
C LYS A 268 -8.17 -14.64 21.22
N LYS A 269 -7.40 -15.72 21.06
CA LYS A 269 -6.01 -15.83 21.54
C LYS A 269 -4.99 -15.10 20.66
N ARG A 270 -5.43 -14.43 19.59
CA ARG A 270 -4.57 -13.77 18.58
C ARG A 270 -3.59 -14.72 17.87
N MET A 271 -3.92 -16.01 17.83
CA MET A 271 -3.18 -17.08 17.12
C MET A 271 -3.58 -17.10 15.64
N TYR A 272 -3.27 -16.00 14.94
CA TYR A 272 -3.73 -15.78 13.56
C TYR A 272 -3.14 -16.77 12.57
N LYS A 273 -1.93 -17.30 12.81
CA LYS A 273 -1.32 -18.26 11.90
C LYS A 273 -2.15 -19.55 11.87
N GLU A 274 -2.40 -20.11 13.04
CA GLU A 274 -3.14 -21.34 13.25
C GLU A 274 -4.60 -21.19 12.80
N ALA A 275 -5.21 -20.02 13.08
CA ALA A 275 -6.56 -19.72 12.60
C ALA A 275 -6.64 -19.74 11.07
N VAL A 276 -5.68 -19.10 10.38
CA VAL A 276 -5.64 -19.08 8.90
C VAL A 276 -5.39 -20.47 8.34
N ASP A 277 -4.41 -21.21 8.88
CA ASP A 277 -4.10 -22.57 8.46
C ASP A 277 -5.34 -23.48 8.60
N ARG A 278 -6.08 -23.36 9.71
CA ARG A 278 -7.32 -24.11 9.94
C ARG A 278 -8.43 -23.72 8.97
N ILE A 279 -8.63 -22.43 8.72
CA ILE A 279 -9.64 -21.96 7.76
C ILE A 279 -9.32 -22.50 6.35
N ILE A 280 -8.07 -22.40 5.89
CA ILE A 280 -7.65 -22.91 4.58
C ILE A 280 -7.88 -24.42 4.48
N SER A 281 -7.56 -25.17 5.55
CA SER A 281 -7.85 -26.60 5.63
C SER A 281 -9.34 -26.91 5.50
N GLU A 282 -10.21 -26.18 6.22
CA GLU A 282 -11.67 -26.34 6.11
C GLU A 282 -12.24 -25.93 4.74
N LEU A 283 -11.55 -25.04 4.01
CA LEU A 283 -11.91 -24.70 2.62
C LEU A 283 -11.47 -25.78 1.61
N GLY A 284 -10.69 -26.78 2.03
CA GLY A 284 -10.27 -27.92 1.20
C GLY A 284 -9.29 -27.55 0.09
N VAL A 285 -8.56 -26.43 0.22
CA VAL A 285 -7.62 -25.95 -0.81
C VAL A 285 -6.22 -26.52 -0.55
N LYS A 286 -5.62 -27.11 -1.59
CA LYS A 286 -4.25 -27.64 -1.55
C LYS A 286 -3.28 -26.61 -2.12
N SER A 287 -2.18 -26.36 -1.43
CA SER A 287 -1.11 -25.51 -1.94
C SER A 287 -0.45 -26.13 -3.17
N GLN A 288 -0.08 -25.29 -4.14
CA GLN A 288 0.58 -25.66 -5.38
C GLN A 288 1.82 -24.79 -5.59
N GLN A 289 2.84 -25.37 -6.24
CA GLN A 289 4.03 -24.64 -6.63
C GLN A 289 3.84 -23.94 -7.99
N GLY A 290 4.48 -22.79 -8.17
CA GLY A 290 4.45 -22.02 -9.41
C GLY A 290 3.58 -20.78 -9.31
N VAL A 291 3.16 -20.26 -10.47
CA VAL A 291 2.33 -19.05 -10.56
C VAL A 291 1.01 -19.32 -11.27
N SER A 292 -0.07 -18.77 -10.71
CA SER A 292 -1.39 -18.73 -11.32
C SER A 292 -1.53 -17.56 -12.31
N ARG A 293 -2.57 -17.60 -13.15
CA ARG A 293 -2.96 -16.49 -14.03
C ARG A 293 -3.53 -15.30 -13.25
N THR A 294 -4.43 -15.58 -12.32
CA THR A 294 -5.04 -14.60 -11.41
C THR A 294 -4.87 -15.06 -9.96
N PRO A 295 -5.01 -14.19 -8.94
CA PRO A 295 -4.84 -14.60 -7.54
C PRO A 295 -5.64 -15.86 -7.19
N SER A 296 -5.00 -16.80 -6.49
CA SER A 296 -5.55 -18.12 -6.15
C SER A 296 -5.09 -18.53 -4.76
N LEU A 297 -5.97 -19.19 -3.99
CA LEU A 297 -5.62 -19.72 -2.67
C LEU A 297 -4.66 -20.92 -2.75
N SER A 298 -4.60 -21.63 -3.87
CA SER A 298 -3.62 -22.71 -4.10
C SER A 298 -2.22 -22.15 -4.32
N TYR A 299 -2.11 -20.95 -4.90
CA TYR A 299 -0.87 -20.25 -5.19
C TYR A 299 -0.67 -19.07 -4.23
N PHE A 300 -0.86 -19.35 -2.95
CA PHE A 300 -0.86 -18.36 -1.87
C PHE A 300 0.09 -18.79 -0.76
N THR A 301 0.80 -17.82 -0.19
CA THR A 301 1.52 -18.00 1.07
C THR A 301 1.35 -16.78 1.96
N TYR A 302 1.60 -16.96 3.25
CA TYR A 302 1.64 -15.87 4.21
C TYR A 302 2.70 -16.14 5.28
N ARG A 303 3.19 -15.05 5.87
CA ARG A 303 4.15 -15.06 6.97
C ARG A 303 3.64 -14.16 8.08
N VAL A 304 3.93 -14.57 9.31
CA VAL A 304 3.56 -13.83 10.51
C VAL A 304 4.85 -13.43 11.20
N PHE A 305 5.02 -12.14 11.47
CA PHE A 305 6.15 -11.62 12.23
C PHE A 305 5.64 -10.95 13.50
N VAL A 306 6.25 -11.25 14.64
CA VAL A 306 6.02 -10.56 15.90
C VAL A 306 7.16 -9.56 16.10
N CYS A 307 6.80 -8.30 16.29
CA CYS A 307 7.73 -7.19 16.45
C CYS A 307 7.57 -6.58 17.84
N SER A 308 8.68 -6.38 18.56
CA SER A 308 8.72 -5.63 19.82
C SER A 308 8.77 -4.12 19.56
N GLN A 309 7.85 -3.63 18.73
CA GLN A 309 7.75 -2.22 18.37
C GLN A 309 6.28 -1.80 18.32
N ASP A 310 6.03 -0.51 18.51
CA ASP A 310 4.69 0.05 18.41
C ASP A 310 4.14 -0.02 16.97
N PRO A 311 2.81 0.07 16.78
CA PRO A 311 2.21 -0.04 15.45
C PRO A 311 2.70 1.00 14.43
N SER A 312 3.02 2.22 14.88
CA SER A 312 3.50 3.29 13.98
C SER A 312 4.92 3.02 13.48
N THR A 313 5.79 2.50 14.34
CA THR A 313 7.14 2.05 13.97
C THR A 313 7.06 0.82 13.06
N THR A 314 6.10 -0.08 13.30
CA THR A 314 5.82 -1.21 12.41
C THR A 314 5.45 -0.79 10.99
N LEU A 315 4.61 0.25 10.83
CA LEU A 315 4.30 0.80 9.51
C LEU A 315 5.54 1.35 8.80
N LYS A 316 6.48 1.98 9.52
CA LYS A 316 7.77 2.43 8.97
C LYS A 316 8.63 1.24 8.52
N THR A 317 8.64 0.17 9.30
CA THR A 317 9.35 -1.08 8.98
C THR A 317 8.81 -1.70 7.69
N ILE A 318 7.48 -1.85 7.56
CA ILE A 318 6.84 -2.30 6.32
C ILE A 318 7.22 -1.39 5.15
N PHE A 319 7.16 -0.07 5.37
CA PHE A 319 7.51 0.90 4.34
C PHE A 319 8.96 0.72 3.87
N ARG A 320 9.91 0.53 4.80
CA ARG A 320 11.31 0.24 4.47
C ARG A 320 11.44 -1.06 3.68
N ALA A 321 10.71 -2.09 4.05
CA ALA A 321 10.73 -3.40 3.41
C ALA A 321 10.20 -3.41 1.97
N VAL A 322 9.51 -2.34 1.52
CA VAL A 322 8.90 -2.24 0.17
C VAL A 322 9.48 -1.12 -0.68
N THR A 323 10.58 -0.48 -0.26
CA THR A 323 11.26 0.52 -1.08
C THR A 323 12.57 0.01 -1.65
N LYS A 324 12.71 0.24 -2.95
CA LYS A 324 13.91 -0.03 -3.73
C LYS A 324 15.17 0.60 -3.14
N SER A 325 15.06 1.78 -2.50
CA SER A 325 16.19 2.42 -1.83
C SER A 325 16.69 1.62 -0.63
N ASN A 326 15.77 1.13 0.22
CA ASN A 326 16.15 0.32 1.37
C ASN A 326 16.58 -1.09 0.97
N TRP A 327 16.04 -1.62 -0.13
CA TRP A 327 16.57 -2.85 -0.74
C TRP A 327 18.04 -2.72 -1.09
N LYS A 328 18.43 -1.64 -1.78
CA LYS A 328 19.85 -1.37 -2.06
C LYS A 328 20.67 -1.25 -0.78
N LEU A 329 20.20 -0.50 0.22
CA LEU A 329 20.92 -0.35 1.49
C LEU A 329 21.12 -1.70 2.19
N HIS A 330 20.09 -2.56 2.20
CA HIS A 330 20.16 -3.90 2.74
C HIS A 330 21.18 -4.76 1.96
N ILE A 331 21.13 -4.75 0.63
CA ILE A 331 22.05 -5.54 -0.22
C ILE A 331 23.52 -5.11 -0.02
N TYR A 332 23.79 -3.80 -0.02
CA TYR A 332 25.15 -3.24 0.04
C TYR A 332 25.67 -2.98 1.46
N ASN A 333 24.93 -3.41 2.49
CA ASN A 333 25.35 -3.46 3.89
C ASN A 333 25.99 -2.16 4.42
N ASN A 334 25.24 -1.05 4.37
CA ASN A 334 25.59 0.23 5.01
C ASN A 334 26.89 0.94 4.57
N GLN A 335 27.44 0.66 3.38
CA GLN A 335 28.36 1.62 2.74
C GLN A 335 27.68 3.01 2.62
N ARG A 336 28.45 4.11 2.70
CA ARG A 336 27.93 5.50 2.78
C ARG A 336 26.68 5.69 1.91
N SER A 337 25.58 6.07 2.55
CA SER A 337 24.21 6.01 1.96
C SER A 337 24.10 6.71 0.60
N ALA A 338 24.88 7.77 0.36
CA ALA A 338 24.86 8.52 -0.88
C ALA A 338 25.33 7.72 -2.11
N ASP A 339 26.32 6.85 -1.99
CA ASP A 339 26.87 6.10 -3.12
C ASP A 339 26.06 4.85 -3.43
N VAL A 340 25.54 4.19 -2.39
CA VAL A 340 24.63 3.04 -2.53
C VAL A 340 23.34 3.42 -3.26
N LEU A 341 22.81 4.62 -3.03
CA LEU A 341 21.60 5.08 -3.72
C LEU A 341 21.82 5.29 -5.23
N LYS A 342 23.05 5.62 -5.65
CA LYS A 342 23.46 5.78 -7.05
C LYS A 342 23.67 4.44 -7.76
N LYS A 343 23.92 3.34 -7.03
CA LYS A 343 24.09 1.99 -7.59
C LYS A 343 22.90 1.59 -8.47
N PRO A 344 23.10 0.85 -9.56
CA PRO A 344 22.01 0.44 -10.44
C PRO A 344 20.99 -0.40 -9.68
N GLY A 345 19.71 -0.19 -9.98
CA GLY A 345 18.63 -1.01 -9.44
C GLY A 345 17.64 -1.47 -10.49
N ALA A 346 17.90 -1.24 -11.79
CA ALA A 346 16.95 -1.53 -12.87
C ALA A 346 16.39 -2.96 -12.80
N ASN A 347 17.23 -3.93 -12.44
CA ASN A 347 16.89 -5.35 -12.37
C ASN A 347 16.19 -5.76 -11.06
N LEU A 348 16.04 -4.85 -10.08
CA LEU A 348 15.27 -5.15 -8.87
C LEU A 348 13.77 -5.18 -9.24
N PRO A 349 13.06 -6.32 -9.06
CA PRO A 349 11.70 -6.55 -9.57
C PRO A 349 10.61 -5.84 -8.74
N SER A 350 10.79 -4.55 -8.49
CA SER A 350 9.88 -3.73 -7.68
C SER A 350 8.47 -3.55 -8.27
N PHE A 351 8.23 -3.97 -9.52
CA PHE A 351 6.90 -4.05 -10.13
C PHE A 351 5.98 -5.06 -9.44
N VAL A 352 6.53 -6.08 -8.77
CA VAL A 352 5.77 -7.04 -7.93
C VAL A 352 5.04 -6.30 -6.79
N LEU A 353 5.59 -5.17 -6.35
CA LEU A 353 4.97 -4.31 -5.34
C LEU A 353 3.92 -3.35 -5.92
N GLY A 354 3.37 -3.64 -7.10
CA GLY A 354 2.33 -2.85 -7.75
C GLY A 354 2.88 -1.81 -8.73
N LEU A 355 2.03 -1.48 -9.69
CA LEU A 355 2.26 -0.53 -10.79
C LEU A 355 1.36 0.71 -10.63
N PRO A 356 1.78 1.89 -11.10
CA PRO A 356 3.12 2.31 -11.52
C PRO A 356 3.91 2.99 -10.37
N ARG A 357 5.24 2.99 -10.46
CA ARG A 357 6.12 3.82 -9.61
C ARG A 357 6.92 4.76 -10.49
N PHE A 358 6.62 6.06 -10.42
CA PHE A 358 7.37 7.07 -11.15
C PHE A 358 8.46 7.68 -10.27
N GLY A 359 9.68 7.73 -10.79
CA GLY A 359 10.64 8.75 -10.39
C GLY A 359 10.52 9.94 -11.34
N SER A 360 10.36 11.15 -10.82
CA SER A 360 10.61 12.35 -11.61
C SER A 360 12.12 12.46 -11.80
N ASP A 361 12.62 12.33 -13.03
CA ASP A 361 13.99 12.76 -13.30
C ASP A 361 14.05 14.27 -13.05
N LYS A 362 14.96 14.70 -12.17
CA LYS A 362 15.23 16.14 -11.90
C LYS A 362 16.12 16.72 -13.00
N THR A 363 15.87 16.38 -14.26
CA THR A 363 16.52 17.11 -15.36
C THR A 363 15.88 18.50 -15.41
N SER A 364 16.74 19.53 -15.35
CA SER A 364 16.37 20.94 -15.36
C SER A 364 15.43 21.25 -16.53
N GLU A 365 14.53 22.21 -16.36
CA GLU A 365 13.63 22.66 -17.44
C GLU A 365 14.38 23.02 -18.73
N LEU A 366 15.61 23.53 -18.61
CA LEU A 366 16.53 23.80 -19.73
C LEU A 366 16.86 22.57 -20.60
N GLN A 367 16.85 21.33 -20.07
CA GLN A 367 17.08 20.12 -20.87
C GLN A 367 15.80 19.54 -21.49
N LYS A 368 14.62 20.04 -21.09
CA LYS A 368 13.34 19.62 -21.69
C LYS A 368 13.10 20.31 -23.03
N GLU A 369 13.59 21.54 -23.20
CA GLU A 369 13.45 22.29 -24.45
C GLU A 369 14.33 21.70 -25.58
N GLU A 370 15.55 21.24 -25.28
CA GLU A 370 16.39 20.57 -26.29
C GLU A 370 15.90 19.17 -26.69
N ALA A 371 15.17 18.48 -25.80
CA ALA A 371 14.59 17.16 -26.09
C ALA A 371 13.33 17.22 -26.96
N LEU A 372 12.67 18.37 -27.04
CA LEU A 372 11.42 18.57 -27.79
C LEU A 372 11.62 18.62 -29.31
N VAL A 373 12.86 18.83 -29.78
CA VAL A 373 13.18 18.97 -31.21
C VAL A 373 13.58 17.63 -31.86
N ALA A 374 13.79 16.56 -31.08
CA ALA A 374 14.22 15.27 -31.60
C ALA A 374 13.26 14.11 -31.25
N SER A 375 12.41 13.76 -32.22
CA SER A 375 11.64 12.51 -32.35
C SER A 375 10.34 12.36 -31.55
N SER A 376 9.34 11.79 -32.21
CA SER A 376 8.03 11.33 -31.73
C SER A 376 8.09 10.14 -30.74
N LYS A 377 9.17 10.01 -29.98
CA LYS A 377 9.46 8.86 -29.12
C LYS A 377 9.70 9.30 -27.67
N PHE A 378 8.76 8.94 -26.80
CA PHE A 378 8.83 8.94 -25.34
C PHE A 378 9.05 10.32 -24.68
N GLU A 379 8.07 10.79 -23.89
CA GLU A 379 8.24 11.96 -23.02
C GLU A 379 9.47 11.79 -22.12
N SER A 380 10.55 12.49 -22.46
CA SER A 380 11.83 12.44 -21.75
C SER A 380 11.64 12.85 -20.29
N GLY A 381 11.87 11.93 -19.35
CA GLY A 381 11.87 12.21 -17.91
C GLY A 381 11.05 11.26 -17.03
N LYS A 382 10.29 10.34 -17.63
CA LYS A 382 9.54 9.31 -16.88
C LYS A 382 10.37 8.03 -16.73
N THR A 383 10.67 7.65 -15.49
CA THR A 383 11.30 6.36 -15.16
C THR A 383 10.36 5.51 -14.30
N GLY A 384 10.28 4.21 -14.56
CA GLY A 384 9.37 3.32 -13.86
C GLY A 384 8.90 2.13 -14.70
N TYR A 385 7.75 1.57 -14.32
CA TYR A 385 7.09 0.48 -15.03
C TYR A 385 5.78 0.97 -15.63
N LEU A 386 5.54 0.68 -16.91
CA LEU A 386 4.42 1.15 -17.71
C LEU A 386 3.76 -0.02 -18.44
N ALA A 387 2.44 -0.03 -18.50
CA ALA A 387 1.70 -1.03 -19.25
C ALA A 387 1.42 -0.51 -20.67
N LEU A 388 1.52 -1.35 -21.70
CA LEU A 388 1.09 -1.00 -23.04
C LEU A 388 -0.39 -1.33 -23.19
N VAL A 389 -1.20 -0.34 -23.59
CA VAL A 389 -2.63 -0.45 -23.82
C VAL A 389 -2.93 0.12 -25.19
N LYS A 390 -3.46 -0.70 -26.10
CA LYS A 390 -3.79 -0.28 -27.48
C LYS A 390 -2.61 0.44 -28.18
N GLY A 391 -1.40 -0.12 -28.01
CA GLY A 391 -0.17 0.44 -28.60
C GLY A 391 0.38 1.70 -27.93
N LYS A 392 -0.23 2.19 -26.85
CA LYS A 392 0.26 3.35 -26.08
C LYS A 392 0.61 2.94 -24.66
N LEU A 393 1.74 3.45 -24.15
CA LEU A 393 2.09 3.22 -22.75
C LEU A 393 1.13 4.00 -21.85
N ASP A 394 0.33 3.27 -21.10
CA ASP A 394 -0.64 3.80 -20.16
C ASP A 394 -0.06 3.80 -18.74
N GLU A 395 0.08 5.01 -18.24
CA GLU A 395 0.59 5.31 -16.92
C GLU A 395 -0.51 5.24 -15.85
N LYS A 396 -1.78 5.15 -16.26
CA LYS A 396 -2.94 5.11 -15.37
C LYS A 396 -3.29 3.69 -14.94
N ILE A 397 -2.75 2.67 -15.61
CA ILE A 397 -2.94 1.28 -15.18
C ILE A 397 -2.31 1.10 -13.80
N ARG A 398 -3.19 0.87 -12.83
CA ARG A 398 -2.81 0.50 -11.47
C ARG A 398 -3.12 -0.96 -11.23
N ARG A 399 -2.21 -1.63 -10.53
CA ARG A 399 -2.39 -3.02 -10.09
C ARG A 399 -2.20 -3.10 -8.59
N LYS A 400 -2.97 -3.97 -7.92
CA LYS A 400 -2.71 -4.34 -6.53
C LYS A 400 -1.33 -5.01 -6.43
N SER A 401 -0.65 -4.73 -5.33
CA SER A 401 0.62 -5.35 -4.99
C SER A 401 0.42 -6.85 -4.77
N THR A 402 1.30 -7.67 -5.32
CA THR A 402 1.32 -9.13 -5.10
C THR A 402 1.57 -9.48 -3.63
N ILE A 403 2.41 -8.66 -3.00
CA ILE A 403 2.74 -8.74 -1.59
C ILE A 403 2.01 -7.64 -0.86
N SER A 404 1.33 -7.98 0.22
CA SER A 404 0.61 -7.02 1.04
C SER A 404 0.82 -7.31 2.52
N PHE A 405 0.68 -6.27 3.31
CA PHE A 405 0.97 -6.30 4.74
C PHE A 405 -0.25 -5.83 5.50
N LYS A 406 -0.36 -6.38 6.70
CA LYS A 406 -1.33 -6.02 7.69
C LYS A 406 -0.64 -5.88 9.03
N VAL A 407 -1.07 -4.89 9.80
CA VAL A 407 -0.52 -4.54 11.10
C VAL A 407 -1.59 -4.83 12.15
N ILE A 408 -1.28 -5.73 13.08
CA ILE A 408 -2.18 -6.12 14.16
C ILE A 408 -1.51 -5.77 15.49
N PRO A 409 -1.92 -4.68 16.16
CA PRO A 409 -1.43 -4.33 17.48
C PRO A 409 -1.78 -5.42 18.49
N LEU A 410 -0.77 -5.92 19.23
CA LEU A 410 -0.96 -6.89 20.32
C LEU A 410 -0.97 -6.18 21.67
N THR A 411 -0.03 -5.26 21.87
CA THR A 411 0.06 -4.34 23.01
C THR A 411 0.49 -2.95 22.51
N GLN A 412 0.71 -1.99 23.41
CA GLN A 412 1.22 -0.66 23.03
C GLN A 412 2.62 -0.73 22.37
N ASN A 413 3.44 -1.72 22.75
CA ASN A 413 4.83 -1.87 22.30
C ASN A 413 5.08 -3.19 21.56
N SER A 414 4.03 -3.91 21.19
CA SER A 414 4.14 -5.16 20.46
C SER A 414 3.10 -5.23 19.36
N THR A 415 3.55 -5.61 18.18
CA THR A 415 2.74 -5.62 16.97
C THR A 415 3.05 -6.87 16.15
N LEU A 416 2.02 -7.43 15.52
CA LEU A 416 2.14 -8.48 14.54
C LEU A 416 2.08 -7.90 13.12
N ILE A 417 3.01 -8.30 12.26
CA ILE A 417 2.94 -8.08 10.81
C ILE A 417 2.47 -9.37 10.15
N LEU A 418 1.33 -9.33 9.47
CA LEU A 418 0.91 -10.40 8.58
C LEU A 418 1.27 -9.98 7.16
N MET A 419 2.22 -10.69 6.56
CA MET A 419 2.58 -10.52 5.16
C MET A 419 1.92 -11.62 4.34
N LYS A 420 1.13 -11.26 3.33
CA LYS A 420 0.50 -12.21 2.41
C LYS A 420 1.04 -12.03 0.99
N VAL A 421 1.19 -13.13 0.28
CA VAL A 421 1.81 -13.21 -1.05
C VAL A 421 0.97 -14.10 -1.96
N PHE A 422 0.60 -13.57 -3.12
CA PHE A 422 -0.04 -14.35 -4.18
C PHE A 422 0.96 -14.65 -5.28
N TYR A 423 1.20 -15.89 -5.64
CA TYR A 423 2.02 -16.20 -6.81
C TYR A 423 1.15 -16.12 -8.07
N SER A 424 0.83 -14.90 -8.52
CA SER A 424 -0.05 -14.66 -9.67
C SER A 424 0.58 -13.76 -10.74
N MET A 425 0.27 -14.08 -12.00
CA MET A 425 0.69 -13.37 -13.20
C MET A 425 -0.37 -12.39 -13.72
N ASP A 426 -1.21 -11.84 -12.85
CA ASP A 426 -2.22 -10.82 -13.19
C ASP A 426 -1.56 -9.45 -13.50
N PHE A 427 -0.42 -9.48 -14.17
CA PHE A 427 0.29 -8.34 -14.72
C PHE A 427 -0.24 -8.07 -16.14
N PRO A 428 -0.23 -6.81 -16.59
CA PRO A 428 -0.41 -6.52 -18.01
C PRO A 428 0.62 -7.34 -18.81
N LYS A 429 0.15 -8.07 -19.84
CA LYS A 429 1.02 -8.88 -20.73
C LYS A 429 2.17 -8.06 -21.33
N ASP A 430 1.91 -6.78 -21.55
CA ASP A 430 2.83 -5.83 -22.14
C ASP A 430 3.33 -4.83 -21.09
N LEU A 431 4.03 -5.35 -20.08
CA LEU A 431 4.66 -4.54 -19.05
C LEU A 431 6.08 -4.16 -19.46
N TYR A 432 6.39 -2.87 -19.46
CA TYR A 432 7.68 -2.31 -19.82
C TYR A 432 8.33 -1.60 -18.63
N HIS A 433 9.65 -1.73 -18.49
CA HIS A 433 10.45 -0.89 -17.62
C HIS A 433 11.14 0.19 -18.45
N VAL A 434 10.83 1.45 -18.16
CA VAL A 434 11.47 2.63 -18.75
C VAL A 434 12.41 3.24 -17.73
N GLY A 435 13.64 3.54 -18.13
CA GLY A 435 14.61 4.16 -17.23
C GLY A 435 15.66 4.94 -17.99
N LYS A 436 16.54 5.65 -17.28
CA LYS A 436 17.66 6.41 -17.89
C LYS A 436 18.49 5.56 -18.88
N ARG A 437 18.59 4.25 -18.61
CA ARG A 437 19.33 3.26 -19.40
C ARG A 437 18.49 2.57 -20.49
N HIS A 438 17.17 2.62 -20.38
CA HIS A 438 16.21 1.98 -21.28
C HIS A 438 15.14 3.01 -21.66
N ARG A 439 15.54 4.05 -22.40
CA ARG A 439 14.64 5.16 -22.75
C ARG A 439 13.46 4.69 -23.61
N GLU A 440 13.68 3.71 -24.48
CA GLU A 440 12.64 3.08 -25.30
C GLU A 440 11.80 2.04 -24.54
N GLY A 441 12.13 1.76 -23.28
CA GLY A 441 11.49 0.71 -22.48
C GLY A 441 11.95 -0.70 -22.85
N VAL A 442 12.02 -1.58 -21.85
CA VAL A 442 12.30 -3.01 -22.04
C VAL A 442 11.16 -3.81 -21.44
N ARG A 443 10.62 -4.80 -22.18
CA ARG A 443 9.59 -5.71 -21.65
C ARG A 443 10.13 -6.38 -20.39
N VAL A 444 9.35 -6.38 -19.31
CA VAL A 444 9.79 -6.82 -17.99
C VAL A 444 10.22 -8.28 -18.00
N GLU A 445 9.55 -9.14 -18.76
CA GLU A 445 9.92 -10.56 -18.93
C GLU A 445 11.30 -10.77 -19.59
N LYS A 446 11.87 -9.74 -20.23
CA LYS A 446 13.23 -9.77 -20.79
C LYS A 446 14.28 -9.26 -19.82
N LEU A 447 13.88 -8.78 -18.65
CA LEU A 447 14.81 -8.40 -17.60
C LEU A 447 15.32 -9.66 -16.91
N ASP A 448 16.55 -9.61 -16.42
CA ASP A 448 17.06 -10.66 -15.57
C ASP A 448 16.57 -10.45 -14.13
N VAL A 449 16.19 -11.54 -13.46
CA VAL A 449 15.84 -11.53 -12.04
C VAL A 449 17.05 -12.02 -11.27
N PRO A 450 17.68 -11.17 -10.46
CA PRO A 450 18.89 -11.57 -9.77
C PRO A 450 18.59 -12.67 -8.74
N PRO A 451 19.53 -13.58 -8.48
CA PRO A 451 19.37 -14.57 -7.41
C PRO A 451 19.29 -13.86 -6.05
N TYR A 452 18.35 -14.26 -5.20
CA TYR A 452 18.27 -13.75 -3.82
C TYR A 452 19.19 -14.57 -2.88
N ASP A 453 20.48 -14.51 -3.14
CA ASP A 453 21.53 -14.88 -2.20
C ASP A 453 22.31 -13.60 -1.96
N ARG A 454 22.37 -13.11 -0.71
CA ARG A 454 22.84 -11.75 -0.42
C ARG A 454 24.28 -11.52 -0.91
N SER A 455 25.15 -12.51 -0.74
CA SER A 455 26.54 -12.51 -1.26
C SER A 455 26.55 -12.47 -2.78
N LYS A 456 25.83 -13.39 -3.44
CA LYS A 456 25.78 -13.48 -4.91
C LYS A 456 25.09 -12.29 -5.57
N LEU A 457 24.12 -11.68 -4.88
CA LEU A 457 23.36 -10.52 -5.35
C LEU A 457 24.25 -9.28 -5.41
N ARG A 458 25.12 -9.11 -4.42
CA ARG A 458 26.10 -8.02 -4.43
C ARG A 458 27.08 -8.20 -5.59
N GLU A 459 27.67 -9.38 -5.72
CA GLU A 459 28.58 -9.71 -6.83
C GLU A 459 27.91 -9.50 -8.19
N TYR A 460 26.68 -9.99 -8.36
CA TYR A 460 25.88 -9.81 -9.57
C TYR A 460 25.68 -8.33 -9.93
N LEU A 461 25.32 -7.48 -8.97
CA LEU A 461 25.11 -6.06 -9.23
C LEU A 461 26.41 -5.31 -9.49
N ASP A 462 27.50 -5.68 -8.81
CA ASP A 462 28.83 -5.11 -9.02
C ASP A 462 29.36 -5.49 -10.42
N ASN A 463 29.15 -6.74 -10.85
CA ASN A 463 29.46 -7.20 -12.22
C ASN A 463 28.67 -6.43 -13.29
N ILE A 464 27.40 -6.15 -13.04
CA ILE A 464 26.59 -5.30 -13.94
C ILE A 464 27.19 -3.90 -14.06
N GLU A 465 27.66 -3.32 -12.95
CA GLU A 465 28.23 -1.98 -12.93
C GLU A 465 29.58 -1.91 -13.65
N GLN A 466 30.45 -2.88 -13.42
CA GLN A 466 31.77 -2.96 -14.06
C GLN A 466 31.68 -3.17 -15.58
N ASN A 467 30.76 -4.02 -16.04
CA ASN A 467 30.56 -4.29 -17.47
C ASN A 467 29.81 -3.15 -18.20
N PHE A 468 29.21 -2.21 -17.46
CA PHE A 468 28.39 -1.13 -18.02
C PHE A 468 29.19 -0.12 -18.87
N GLY A 469 30.48 0.05 -18.58
CA GLY A 469 31.33 1.02 -19.27
C GLY A 469 31.89 0.53 -20.61
N ARG A 470 31.81 -0.77 -20.91
CA ARG A 470 32.56 -1.37 -22.03
C ARG A 470 31.71 -1.82 -23.20
N ASP A 471 30.41 -2.11 -23.01
CA ASP A 471 29.57 -2.48 -24.16
C ASP A 471 28.07 -2.34 -23.87
N LYS A 472 27.38 -1.46 -24.61
CA LYS A 472 25.89 -1.33 -24.53
C LYS A 472 25.17 -2.61 -24.98
N LYS A 473 25.88 -3.51 -25.69
CA LYS A 473 25.33 -4.75 -26.25
C LYS A 473 25.39 -5.97 -25.31
N LEU A 474 26.06 -5.86 -24.15
CA LEU A 474 26.39 -7.02 -23.31
C LEU A 474 25.34 -7.45 -22.28
N TYR A 475 24.13 -6.87 -22.28
CA TYR A 475 23.02 -7.56 -21.64
C TYR A 475 22.60 -8.70 -22.56
N LYS A 476 23.29 -9.86 -22.45
CA LYS A 476 22.72 -11.13 -22.87
C LYS A 476 21.40 -11.24 -22.11
N MET A 477 20.31 -10.89 -22.78
CA MET A 477 18.97 -11.08 -22.26
C MET A 477 18.87 -12.55 -21.91
N ALA A 478 18.73 -12.87 -20.62
CA ALA A 478 18.36 -14.21 -20.23
C ALA A 478 17.03 -14.48 -20.93
N THR A 479 17.06 -15.29 -21.98
CA THR A 479 15.87 -15.85 -22.62
C THR A 479 15.35 -16.89 -21.64
N SER A 480 14.78 -16.43 -20.53
CA SER A 480 13.83 -17.22 -19.77
C SER A 480 12.73 -17.60 -20.75
N THR A 481 12.81 -18.83 -21.28
CA THR A 481 11.81 -19.38 -22.20
C THR A 481 10.44 -19.55 -21.54
N ASP A 482 10.37 -19.47 -20.20
CA ASP A 482 9.12 -19.59 -19.44
C ASP A 482 8.81 -18.35 -18.59
N VAL A 483 7.86 -17.54 -19.07
CA VAL A 483 7.31 -16.36 -18.38
C VAL A 483 6.83 -16.69 -16.96
N LYS A 484 6.32 -17.90 -16.72
CA LYS A 484 5.88 -18.33 -15.38
C LYS A 484 7.06 -18.40 -14.41
N GLN A 485 8.17 -18.99 -14.84
CA GLN A 485 9.38 -19.08 -14.02
C GLN A 485 9.97 -17.71 -13.72
N PHE A 486 9.95 -16.79 -14.69
CA PHE A 486 10.37 -15.41 -14.47
C PHE A 486 9.56 -14.75 -13.33
N TYR A 487 8.23 -14.80 -13.40
CA TYR A 487 7.38 -14.20 -12.35
C TYR A 487 7.55 -14.89 -11.00
N GLN A 488 7.67 -16.22 -10.97
CA GLN A 488 7.95 -16.95 -9.74
C GLN A 488 9.24 -16.45 -9.08
N LYS A 489 10.34 -16.36 -9.83
CA LYS A 489 11.63 -15.87 -9.34
C LYS A 489 11.53 -14.43 -8.85
N ALA A 490 10.82 -13.57 -9.59
CA ALA A 490 10.62 -12.17 -9.21
C ALA A 490 9.85 -12.04 -7.88
N ILE A 491 8.77 -12.82 -7.70
CA ILE A 491 7.97 -12.80 -6.48
C ILE A 491 8.77 -13.35 -5.30
N ASN A 492 9.48 -14.48 -5.48
CA ASN A 492 10.36 -15.06 -4.47
C ASN A 492 11.45 -14.07 -4.02
N PHE A 493 12.06 -13.35 -4.96
CA PHE A 493 13.05 -12.31 -4.64
C PHE A 493 12.44 -11.23 -3.74
N VAL A 494 11.27 -10.69 -4.12
CA VAL A 494 10.63 -9.60 -3.36
C VAL A 494 10.15 -10.08 -1.99
N GLU A 495 9.59 -11.28 -1.90
CA GLU A 495 9.19 -11.87 -0.63
C GLU A 495 10.38 -12.00 0.31
N LYS A 496 11.51 -12.54 -0.16
CA LYS A 496 12.68 -12.80 0.67
C LYS A 496 13.36 -11.50 1.10
N ILE A 497 13.55 -10.52 0.20
CA ILE A 497 14.13 -9.22 0.57
C ILE A 497 13.28 -8.43 1.55
N THR A 498 11.96 -8.48 1.39
CA THR A 498 11.05 -7.82 2.32
C THR A 498 11.10 -8.50 3.69
N SER A 499 11.07 -9.84 3.73
CA SER A 499 11.15 -10.59 4.99
C SER A 499 12.46 -10.33 5.73
N ASP A 500 13.59 -10.27 5.03
CA ASP A 500 14.90 -9.98 5.62
C ASP A 500 14.94 -8.57 6.23
N ILE A 501 14.41 -7.55 5.54
CA ILE A 501 14.36 -6.19 6.09
C ILE A 501 13.43 -6.10 7.32
N ILE A 502 12.34 -6.87 7.34
CA ILE A 502 11.46 -6.96 8.52
C ILE A 502 12.21 -7.60 9.69
N ARG A 503 12.95 -8.69 9.45
CA ARG A 503 13.76 -9.37 10.46
C ARG A 503 14.90 -8.50 10.99
N ASP A 504 15.62 -7.81 10.11
CA ASP A 504 16.68 -6.85 10.46
C ASP A 504 16.15 -5.68 11.32
N SER A 505 14.85 -5.42 11.29
CA SER A 505 14.19 -4.41 12.13
C SER A 505 13.81 -4.94 13.52
N GLY A 506 14.26 -6.14 13.90
CA GLY A 506 14.02 -6.76 15.21
C GLY A 506 12.73 -7.57 15.32
N CYS A 507 12.05 -7.84 14.19
CA CYS A 507 10.87 -8.69 14.18
C CYS A 507 11.26 -10.18 14.05
N LYS A 508 10.57 -11.06 14.78
CA LYS A 508 10.76 -12.51 14.72
C LYS A 508 9.64 -13.14 13.90
N GLU A 509 9.98 -13.96 12.92
CA GLU A 509 8.99 -14.76 12.20
C GLU A 509 8.44 -15.86 13.11
N VAL A 510 7.12 -16.03 13.12
CA VAL A 510 6.42 -17.09 13.84
C VAL A 510 6.01 -18.12 12.80
N GLY A 511 6.62 -19.30 12.89
CA GLY A 511 6.50 -20.41 11.94
C GLY A 511 6.11 -21.67 12.67
#